data_AF-A0A7C5EI08-F1
#
_entry.id   AF-A0A7C5EI08-F1
#
_cell.length_a   1.000
_cell.length_b   1.000
_cell.length_c   1.000
_cell.angle_alpha   90.00
_cell.angle_beta   90.00
_cell.angle_gamma   90.00
#
_symmetry.space_group_name_H-M   'P 1'
#
loop_
_entity.id
_entity.type
_entity.pdbx_description
1 polymer ?
#
loop_
_entity_poly.entity_id
_entity_poly.type
_entity_poly.pdbx_seq_one_letter_code
_entity_poly.pdbx_strand_id
1 'polypeptide(L)' 'SALLRQCHQRAKDILLEHRQHLDMIANLLLERETLDGRDVEEIVRHGKIPAKEEAQPKESASQPDGPDGSAPSSAPIQS' A
#
# COMPACT_ATOMS: atom_id res chain seq x y z
N SER A 1 -3.51 -0.49 -36.33
CA SER A 1 -4.56 0.32 -35.66
C SER A 1 -4.02 1.71 -35.36
N ALA A 2 -4.72 2.77 -35.81
CA ALA A 2 -4.35 4.15 -35.49
C ALA A 2 -4.56 4.48 -33.99
N LEU A 3 -5.60 3.91 -33.38
CA LEU A 3 -5.93 4.09 -31.96
C LEU A 3 -4.80 3.61 -31.04
N LEU A 4 -4.23 2.43 -31.29
CA LEU A 4 -3.13 1.90 -30.47
C LEU A 4 -1.91 2.83 -30.49
N ARG A 5 -1.57 3.37 -31.66
CA ARG A 5 -0.46 4.33 -31.79
C ARG A 5 -0.73 5.62 -31.04
N GLN A 6 -1.95 6.13 -31.08
CA GLN A 6 -2.35 7.32 -30.32
C GLN A 6 -2.29 7.09 -28.81
N CYS A 7 -2.82 5.96 -28.32
CA CYS A 7 -2.76 5.62 -26.91
C CYS A 7 -1.31 5.47 -26.42
N HIS A 8 -0.47 4.78 -27.20
CA HIS A 8 0.95 4.64 -26.89
C HIS A 8 1.67 5.99 -26.87
N GLN A 9 1.45 6.84 -27.88
CA GLN A 9 2.08 8.16 -27.94
C GLN A 9 1.66 9.02 -26.75
N ARG A 10 0.35 9.06 -26.43
CA ARG A 10 -0.14 9.77 -25.26
C ARG A 10 0.48 9.27 -23.95
N ALA A 11 0.57 7.95 -23.77
CA ALA A 11 1.21 7.38 -22.58
C ALA A 11 2.69 7.78 -22.50
N LYS A 12 3.41 7.71 -23.63
CA LYS A 12 4.80 8.14 -23.72
C LYS A 12 4.96 9.62 -23.39
N ASP A 13 4.09 10.48 -23.89
CA ASP A 13 4.13 11.93 -23.65
C ASP A 13 3.94 12.22 -22.16
N ILE A 14 2.97 11.58 -21.51
CA ILE A 14 2.74 11.69 -20.05
C ILE A 14 3.99 11.24 -19.27
N LEU A 15 4.61 10.12 -19.66
CA LEU A 15 5.82 9.63 -18.99
C LEU A 15 7.03 10.55 -19.20
N LEU A 16 7.13 11.20 -20.36
CA LEU A 16 8.18 12.18 -20.64
C LEU A 16 7.96 13.50 -19.89
N GLU A 17 6.72 13.95 -19.78
CA GLU A 17 6.36 15.14 -19.00
C GLU A 17 6.72 14.97 -17.52
N HIS A 18 6.49 13.77 -16.98
CA HIS A 18 6.81 13.44 -15.58
C HIS A 18 8.13 12.68 -15.42
N ARG A 19 9.10 12.91 -16.31
CA ARG A 19 10.37 12.16 -16.33
C ARG A 19 11.13 12.24 -15.01
N GLN A 20 11.13 13.41 -14.36
CA GLN A 20 11.81 13.59 -13.08
C GLN A 20 11.22 12.69 -11.97
N HIS A 21 9.89 12.58 -11.88
CA HIS A 21 9.25 11.69 -10.92
C HIS A 21 9.56 10.21 -11.23
N LEU A 22 9.61 9.84 -12.52
CA LEU A 22 9.99 8.49 -12.93
C LEU A 22 11.43 8.15 -12.52
N ASP A 23 12.37 9.08 -12.72
CA ASP A 23 13.77 8.88 -12.33
C ASP A 23 13.92 8.78 -10.79
N MET A 24 13.13 9.53 -10.02
CA MET A 24 13.07 9.39 -8.56
C MET A 24 12.58 8.00 -8.13
N ILE A 25 11.47 7.52 -8.71
CA ILE A 25 10.92 6.18 -8.44
C ILE A 25 11.95 5.10 -8.79
N ALA A 26 12.61 5.23 -9.95
CA ALA A 26 13.62 4.27 -10.39
C ALA A 26 14.82 4.22 -9.43
N ASN A 27 15.33 5.37 -9.00
CA ASN A 27 16.42 5.43 -8.03
C ASN A 27 16.03 4.79 -6.69
N LEU A 28 14.81 5.04 -6.21
CA LEU A 28 14.35 4.45 -4.95
C LEU A 28 14.14 2.93 -5.06
N LEU A 29 13.69 2.42 -6.21
CA LEU A 29 13.60 0.98 -6.45
C LEU A 29 14.98 0.33 -6.51
N LEU A 30 16.02 1.03 -6.99
CA LEU A 30 17.40 0.53 -6.91
C LEU A 30 17.91 0.45 -5.46
N GLU A 31 17.47 1.36 -4.59
CA GLU A 31 17.87 1.39 -3.17
C GLU A 31 17.08 0.44 -2.27
N ARG A 32 15.76 0.29 -2.52
CA ARG A 32 14.81 -0.41 -1.62
C ARG A 32 14.22 -1.69 -2.20
N GLU A 33 14.46 -1.98 -3.48
CA GLU A 33 13.87 -3.08 -4.27
C GLU A 33 12.34 -3.00 -4.47
N THR A 34 11.61 -2.47 -3.49
CA THR A 34 10.15 -2.33 -3.46
C THR A 34 9.73 -0.95 -2.94
N LEU A 35 8.55 -0.49 -3.34
CA LEU A 35 7.93 0.74 -2.88
C LEU A 35 6.46 0.49 -2.54
N ASP A 36 5.95 1.14 -1.49
CA ASP A 36 4.52 1.15 -1.21
C ASP A 36 3.81 2.16 -2.13
N GLY A 37 2.51 1.96 -2.38
CA GLY A 37 1.70 2.86 -3.20
C GLY A 37 1.66 4.29 -2.66
N ARG A 38 1.78 4.46 -1.33
CA ARG A 38 1.87 5.77 -0.68
C ARG A 38 3.16 6.50 -1.04
N ASP A 39 4.27 5.78 -1.08
CA ASP A 39 5.57 6.35 -1.46
C ASP A 39 5.52 6.88 -2.89
N VAL A 40 4.95 6.09 -3.80
CA VAL A 40 4.78 6.48 -5.21
C VAL A 40 3.84 7.67 -5.34
N GLU A 41 2.73 7.69 -4.60
CA GLU A 41 1.78 8.81 -4.63
C GLU A 41 2.42 10.12 -4.14
N GLU A 42 3.23 10.07 -3.09
CA GLU A 42 3.92 11.25 -2.55
C GLU A 42 4.98 11.80 -3.53
N ILE A 43 5.71 10.91 -4.20
CA ILE A 43 6.67 11.31 -5.25
C ILE A 43 5.94 11.98 -6.42
N VAL A 44 4.84 11.39 -6.90
CA VAL A 44 4.13 11.90 -8.08
C VAL A 44 3.39 13.21 -7.78
N ARG A 45 2.79 13.36 -6.59
CA ARG A 45 2.01 14.57 -6.23
C ARG A 45 2.86 15.71 -5.70
N HIS A 46 3.92 15.39 -4.96
CA HIS A 46 4.67 16.39 -4.18
C HIS A 46 6.14 16.47 -4.55
N GLY A 47 6.66 15.57 -5.39
CA GLY A 47 8.08 15.54 -5.76
C GLY A 47 9.00 15.26 -4.57
N LYS A 48 8.48 14.61 -3.51
CA LYS A 48 9.23 14.33 -2.28
C LYS A 48 9.61 12.87 -2.21
N ILE A 49 10.84 12.61 -1.76
CA ILE A 49 11.29 11.26 -1.45
C ILE A 49 10.82 10.95 -0.02
N PRO A 50 9.99 9.91 0.19
CA PRO A 50 9.57 9.53 1.53
C PRO A 50 10.78 9.07 2.34
N ALA A 51 10.86 9.54 3.59
CA ALA A 51 11.87 9.08 4.52
C ALA A 51 11.79 7.56 4.66
N LYS A 52 12.92 6.90 4.88
CA LYS A 52 12.97 5.45 5.06
C LYS A 52 12.30 5.11 6.40
N GLU A 53 10.99 4.95 6.40
CA GLU A 53 10.34 4.19 7.46
C GLU A 53 10.77 2.74 7.24
N GLU A 54 11.65 2.25 8.10
CA GLU A 54 11.92 0.83 8.22
C GLU A 54 10.56 0.12 8.23
N ALA A 55 10.38 -0.82 7.31
CA ALA A 55 9.14 -1.57 7.16
C ALA A 55 8.86 -2.33 8.46
N GLN A 56 8.25 -1.63 9.42
CA GLN A 56 7.58 -2.22 10.56
C GLN A 56 6.43 -2.99 9.93
N PRO A 57 6.42 -4.33 10.01
CA PRO A 57 5.24 -5.08 9.65
C PRO A 57 4.14 -4.50 10.53
N LYS A 58 3.17 -3.82 9.91
CA LYS A 58 1.89 -3.62 10.57
C LYS A 58 1.27 -5.00 10.59
N GLU A 59 1.69 -5.79 11.58
CA GLU A 59 0.95 -6.94 12.07
C GLU A 59 -0.47 -6.44 12.22
N SER A 60 -1.32 -6.89 11.31
CA SER A 60 -2.76 -6.79 11.47
C SER A 60 -3.03 -7.43 12.82
N ALA A 61 -3.27 -6.61 13.83
CA ALA A 61 -3.73 -7.03 15.13
C ALA A 61 -5.06 -7.74 14.92
N SER A 62 -4.98 -9.04 14.70
CA SER A 62 -6.08 -9.97 14.75
C SER A 62 -5.57 -11.12 15.59
N GLN A 63 -5.63 -10.87 16.89
CA GLN A 63 -5.52 -11.85 17.95
C GLN A 63 -6.62 -11.50 18.95
N PRO A 64 -7.17 -12.48 19.69
CA PRO A 64 -8.03 -13.54 19.18
C PRO A 64 -9.33 -13.57 20.02
N ASP A 65 -10.51 -13.42 19.42
CA ASP A 65 -11.75 -13.74 20.14
C ASP A 65 -11.92 -15.26 20.18
N GLY A 66 -11.52 -15.86 21.29
CA GLY A 66 -11.99 -17.17 21.69
C GLY A 66 -12.12 -17.22 23.22
N PRO A 67 -12.92 -18.13 23.80
CA PRO A 67 -14.04 -18.89 23.25
C PRO A 67 -15.31 -18.67 24.12
N ASP A 68 -16.43 -18.19 23.56
CA ASP A 68 -17.72 -18.27 24.27
C ASP A 68 -18.27 -19.70 24.13
N GLY A 69 -17.68 -20.58 24.94
CA GLY A 69 -18.13 -21.94 25.13
C GLY A 69 -18.42 -22.16 26.61
N SER A 70 -19.59 -21.74 27.09
CA SER A 70 -20.27 -22.39 28.21
C SER A 70 -21.69 -21.82 28.42
N ALA A 71 -22.67 -22.45 27.80
CA ALA A 71 -23.99 -22.65 28.43
C ALA A 71 -24.11 -24.15 28.76
N PRO A 72 -24.96 -24.64 29.69
CA PRO A 72 -25.84 -23.96 30.65
C PRO A 72 -25.68 -24.54 32.09
N SER A 73 -26.65 -24.25 32.98
CA SER A 73 -26.99 -24.99 34.22
C SER A 73 -26.41 -24.48 35.55
N SER A 74 -27.26 -23.79 36.31
CA SER A 74 -27.71 -24.24 37.65
C SER A 74 -28.89 -23.40 38.12
N ALA A 75 -30.02 -24.07 38.36
CA ALA A 75 -31.24 -23.51 38.93
C ALA A 75 -31.02 -23.04 40.39
N PRO A 76 -31.68 -21.97 40.86
CA PRO A 76 -31.69 -21.67 42.28
C PRO A 76 -32.72 -22.57 42.98
N ILE A 77 -32.23 -23.41 43.89
CA ILE A 77 -32.99 -24.13 44.90
C ILE A 77 -33.06 -23.22 46.14
N GLN A 78 -34.29 -22.86 46.53
CA GLN A 78 -34.85 -22.43 47.83
C GLN A 78 -34.00 -21.65 48.88
N SER A 79 -34.63 -20.61 49.46
CA SER A 79 -34.98 -20.61 50.91
C SER A 79 -36.17 -19.70 51.20
#